data_AF-A0A7G9WG98-F1
#
_entry.id   AF-A0A7G9WG98-F1
#
_cell.length_a   1.000
_cell.length_b   1.000
_cell.length_c   1.000
_cell.angle_alpha   90.00
_cell.angle_beta   90.00
_cell.angle_gamma   90.00
#
_symmetry.space_group_name_H-M   'P 1'
#
loop_
_entity.id
_entity.type
_entity.pdbx_description
1 polymer ?
#
loop_
_entity_poly.entity_id
_entity_poly.type
_entity_poly.pdbx_seq_one_letter_code
_entity_poly.pdbx_strand_id
1 'polypeptide(L)'
;MELVGTSEIAHILGLSARRVQQMVEDGTLPYEMVGKRRKFSISDAVQAYINFVSERNGSKEDNNLETEKLEQEVRFKTAKANIADMEWQELNGEMHRSEDVQAMMEDFADEVRTSFLSLPGRIAVEVSQESEPATCADSIRKEACAILEHLSTYQYDPVKFRERVRSRLGKKELQEDAEDEEESE
;
A
#
# COMPACT_ATOMS: atom_id res chain seq x y z
N MET A 1 -44.07 19.19 -36.63
CA MET A 1 -42.87 19.34 -35.80
C MET A 1 -43.25 20.22 -34.64
N GLU A 2 -43.20 19.72 -33.41
CA GLU A 2 -43.69 20.45 -32.23
C GLU A 2 -42.67 21.51 -31.81
N LEU A 3 -43.08 22.78 -31.86
CA LEU A 3 -42.25 23.93 -31.57
C LEU A 3 -42.52 24.40 -30.14
N VAL A 4 -41.52 24.27 -29.28
CA VAL A 4 -41.61 24.55 -27.84
C VAL A 4 -41.08 25.93 -27.47
N GLY A 5 -41.56 26.46 -26.35
CA GLY A 5 -41.10 27.74 -25.80
C GLY A 5 -39.75 27.63 -25.07
N THR A 6 -39.12 28.79 -24.81
CA THR A 6 -37.83 28.86 -24.07
C THR A 6 -37.86 28.17 -22.71
N SER A 7 -38.99 28.22 -22.00
CA SER A 7 -39.12 27.58 -20.68
C SER A 7 -39.17 26.05 -20.75
N GLU A 8 -39.81 25.52 -21.80
CA GLU A 8 -39.96 24.08 -22.00
C GLU A 8 -38.64 23.46 -22.45
N ILE A 9 -37.94 24.10 -23.39
CA ILE A 9 -36.61 23.61 -23.82
C ILE A 9 -35.57 23.74 -22.70
N ALA A 10 -35.66 24.79 -21.86
CA ALA A 10 -34.81 24.92 -20.68
C ALA A 10 -35.01 23.74 -19.71
N HIS A 11 -36.26 23.32 -19.51
CA HIS A 11 -36.56 22.16 -18.68
C HIS A 11 -36.05 20.86 -19.29
N ILE A 12 -36.24 20.66 -20.61
CA ILE A 12 -35.79 19.45 -21.33
C ILE A 12 -34.26 19.32 -21.32
N LEU A 13 -33.53 20.42 -21.49
CA LEU A 13 -32.06 20.42 -21.51
C LEU A 13 -31.44 20.49 -20.10
N GLY A 14 -32.24 20.64 -19.05
CA GLY A 14 -31.75 20.82 -17.68
C GLY A 14 -30.98 22.14 -17.45
N LEU A 15 -31.28 23.17 -18.25
CA LEU A 15 -30.62 24.47 -18.22
C LEU A 15 -31.53 25.55 -17.63
N SER A 16 -30.95 26.66 -17.18
CA SER A 16 -31.74 27.85 -16.85
C SER A 16 -32.21 28.57 -18.12
N ALA A 17 -33.38 29.24 -18.06
CA ALA A 17 -33.89 30.02 -19.19
C ALA A 17 -32.90 31.10 -19.66
N ARG A 18 -32.13 31.69 -18.72
CA ARG A 18 -31.04 32.62 -19.02
C ARG A 18 -29.93 31.95 -19.83
N ARG A 19 -29.55 30.72 -19.48
CA ARG A 19 -28.52 29.98 -20.19
C ARG A 19 -28.95 29.61 -21.61
N VAL A 20 -30.22 29.25 -21.80
CA VAL A 20 -30.78 29.01 -23.14
C VAL A 20 -30.75 30.28 -23.98
N GLN A 21 -31.09 31.45 -23.42
CA GLN A 21 -31.01 32.73 -24.14
C GLN A 21 -29.58 33.07 -24.56
N GLN A 22 -28.59 32.88 -23.66
CA GLN A 22 -27.18 33.06 -23.98
C GLN A 22 -26.74 32.14 -25.13
N MET A 23 -27.08 30.86 -25.08
CA MET A 23 -26.72 29.91 -26.15
C MET A 23 -27.37 30.23 -27.49
N VAL A 24 -28.50 30.92 -27.50
CA VAL A 24 -29.12 31.44 -28.72
C VAL A 24 -28.39 32.68 -29.23
N GLU A 25 -27.96 33.57 -28.33
CA GLU A 25 -27.17 34.76 -28.67
C GLU A 25 -25.78 34.38 -29.19
N ASP A 26 -25.17 33.35 -28.60
CA ASP A 26 -23.90 32.76 -29.02
C ASP A 26 -24.03 31.93 -30.32
N GLY A 27 -25.23 31.80 -30.87
CA GLY A 27 -25.50 31.08 -32.13
C GLY A 27 -25.44 29.55 -32.01
N THR A 28 -25.34 29.01 -30.79
CA THR A 28 -25.19 27.58 -30.52
C THR A 28 -26.51 26.82 -30.57
N LEU A 29 -27.63 27.45 -30.18
CA LEU A 29 -28.96 26.82 -30.22
C LEU A 29 -29.80 27.35 -31.39
N PRO A 30 -30.26 26.47 -32.30
CA PRO A 30 -31.13 26.87 -33.40
C PRO A 30 -32.51 27.26 -32.86
N TYR A 31 -33.08 28.35 -33.40
CA TYR A 31 -34.42 28.82 -33.05
C TYR A 31 -35.16 29.30 -34.29
N GLU A 32 -36.48 29.22 -34.21
CA GLU A 32 -37.40 29.76 -35.22
C GLU A 32 -38.19 30.91 -34.63
N MET A 33 -38.39 31.97 -35.41
CA MET A 33 -39.22 33.11 -35.02
C MET A 33 -40.66 32.85 -35.46
N VAL A 34 -41.54 32.54 -34.50
CA VAL A 34 -42.98 32.44 -34.75
C VAL A 34 -43.65 33.68 -34.16
N GLY A 35 -43.86 34.69 -35.01
CA GLY A 35 -44.33 36.01 -34.60
C GLY A 35 -43.26 36.80 -33.83
N LYS A 36 -43.56 37.22 -32.60
CA LYS A 36 -42.61 37.95 -31.72
C LYS A 36 -41.89 37.06 -30.71
N ARG A 37 -42.06 35.74 -30.78
CA ARG A 37 -41.50 34.78 -29.80
C ARG A 37 -40.58 33.79 -30.49
N ARG A 38 -39.45 33.50 -29.84
CA ARG A 38 -38.53 32.43 -30.22
C ARG A 38 -39.15 31.09 -29.86
N LYS A 39 -39.18 30.18 -30.81
CA LYS A 39 -39.57 28.78 -30.61
C LYS A 39 -38.45 27.86 -31.02
N PHE A 40 -38.41 26.69 -30.41
CA PHE A 40 -37.34 25.72 -30.60
C PHE A 40 -37.93 24.42 -31.11
N SER A 41 -37.28 23.85 -32.12
CA SER A 41 -37.46 22.44 -32.46
C SER A 41 -36.71 21.62 -31.42
N ILE A 42 -37.40 20.70 -30.74
CA ILE A 42 -36.81 19.89 -29.67
C ILE A 42 -35.63 19.07 -30.22
N SER A 43 -35.79 18.43 -31.38
CA SER A 43 -34.77 17.57 -31.99
C SER A 43 -33.48 18.34 -32.26
N ASP A 44 -33.61 19.52 -32.87
CA ASP A 44 -32.45 20.30 -33.31
C ASP A 44 -31.76 20.96 -32.12
N ALA A 45 -32.53 21.45 -31.14
CA ALA A 45 -31.98 22.02 -29.92
C ALA A 45 -31.25 20.98 -29.06
N VAL A 46 -31.75 19.75 -28.96
CA VAL A 46 -31.08 18.65 -28.24
C VAL A 46 -29.79 18.23 -28.95
N GLN A 47 -29.82 18.05 -30.28
CA GLN A 47 -28.61 17.71 -31.04
C GLN A 47 -27.54 18.80 -30.96
N ALA A 48 -27.92 20.07 -31.10
CA ALA A 48 -27.01 21.19 -30.98
C ALA A 48 -26.39 21.29 -29.58
N TYR A 49 -27.18 21.01 -28.53
CA TYR A 49 -26.67 20.98 -27.16
C TYR A 49 -25.70 19.81 -26.92
N ILE A 50 -26.01 18.61 -27.43
CA ILE A 50 -25.12 17.45 -27.34
C ILE A 50 -23.77 17.75 -28.02
N ASN A 51 -23.80 18.34 -29.21
CA ASN A 51 -22.59 18.70 -29.94
C ASN A 51 -21.76 19.74 -29.17
N PHE A 52 -22.41 20.79 -28.64
CA PHE A 52 -21.75 21.81 -27.83
C PHE A 52 -21.07 21.24 -26.58
N VAL A 53 -21.73 20.31 -25.88
CA VAL A 53 -21.15 19.64 -24.71
C VAL A 53 -20.00 18.73 -25.12
N SER A 54 -20.11 18.03 -26.25
CA SER A 54 -19.06 17.14 -26.75
C SER A 54 -17.81 17.88 -27.23
N GLU A 55 -17.96 19.05 -27.87
CA GLU A 55 -16.82 19.88 -28.29
C GLU A 55 -16.14 20.53 -27.08
N ARG A 56 -16.92 21.00 -26.10
CA ARG A 56 -16.38 21.66 -24.91
C ARG A 56 -15.65 20.70 -23.98
N ASN A 57 -16.10 19.46 -23.88
CA ASN A 57 -15.44 18.47 -23.04
C ASN A 57 -14.22 17.83 -23.74
N GLY A 58 -13.93 18.13 -25.02
CA GLY A 58 -12.93 17.40 -25.78
C GLY A 58 -13.39 15.98 -26.13
N SER A 59 -12.59 15.24 -26.91
CA SER A 59 -12.96 13.88 -27.28
C SER A 59 -13.12 13.02 -26.02
N LYS A 60 -14.05 12.05 -26.02
CA LYS A 60 -14.20 11.11 -24.90
C LYS A 60 -12.88 10.38 -24.58
N GLU A 61 -12.01 10.23 -25.59
CA GLU A 61 -10.70 9.63 -25.46
C GLU A 61 -9.73 10.50 -24.65
N ASP A 62 -9.72 11.82 -24.86
CA ASP A 62 -8.83 12.73 -24.10
C ASP A 62 -9.18 12.79 -22.61
N ASN A 63 -10.48 12.81 -22.28
CA ASN A 63 -10.92 12.77 -20.87
C ASN A 63 -10.56 11.43 -20.22
N ASN A 64 -10.74 10.32 -20.95
CA ASN A 64 -10.37 9.00 -20.43
C ASN A 64 -8.86 8.92 -20.17
N LEU A 65 -8.03 9.42 -21.08
CA LEU A 65 -6.58 9.45 -20.91
C LEU A 65 -6.14 10.32 -19.73
N GLU A 66 -6.79 11.46 -19.51
CA GLU A 66 -6.51 12.32 -18.35
C GLU A 66 -6.92 11.64 -17.04
N THR A 67 -8.09 11.00 -17.02
CA THR A 67 -8.53 10.23 -15.84
C THR A 67 -7.63 9.04 -15.56
N GLU A 68 -7.20 8.30 -16.58
CA GLU A 68 -6.28 7.17 -16.42
C GLU A 68 -4.91 7.62 -15.90
N LYS A 69 -4.38 8.75 -16.41
CA LYS A 69 -3.13 9.34 -15.89
C LYS A 69 -3.26 9.72 -14.41
N LEU A 70 -4.35 10.38 -14.04
CA LEU A 70 -4.63 10.73 -12.64
C LEU A 70 -4.73 9.49 -11.76
N GLU A 71 -5.41 8.43 -12.23
CA GLU A 71 -5.50 7.17 -11.49
C GLU A 71 -4.14 6.50 -11.29
N GLN A 72 -3.29 6.48 -12.33
CA GLN A 72 -1.94 5.93 -12.22
C GLN A 72 -1.05 6.76 -11.29
N GLU A 73 -1.14 8.10 -11.36
CA GLU A 73 -0.43 8.98 -10.43
C GLU A 73 -0.87 8.75 -8.98
N VAL A 74 -2.18 8.61 -8.73
CA VAL A 74 -2.71 8.32 -7.40
C VAL A 74 -2.22 6.96 -6.93
N ARG A 75 -2.25 5.93 -7.77
CA ARG A 75 -1.72 4.59 -7.43
C ARG A 75 -0.24 4.66 -7.10
N PHE A 76 0.56 5.35 -7.91
CA PHE A 76 2.00 5.50 -7.68
C PHE A 76 2.29 6.24 -6.37
N LYS A 77 1.61 7.36 -6.11
CA LYS A 77 1.75 8.12 -4.87
C LYS A 77 1.33 7.30 -3.65
N THR A 78 0.25 6.52 -3.77
CA THR A 78 -0.22 5.62 -2.71
C THR A 78 0.78 4.50 -2.46
N ALA A 79 1.33 3.88 -3.50
CA ALA A 79 2.34 2.84 -3.36
C ALA A 79 3.62 3.37 -2.70
N LYS A 80 4.07 4.58 -3.09
CA LYS A 80 5.23 5.23 -2.48
C LYS A 80 4.99 5.58 -1.01
N ALA A 81 3.80 6.04 -0.66
CA ALA A 81 3.42 6.28 0.74
C ALA A 81 3.44 4.97 1.55
N ASN A 82 2.87 3.90 1.01
CA ASN A 82 2.89 2.59 1.68
C ASN A 82 4.31 2.06 1.90
N ILE A 83 5.22 2.27 0.95
CA ILE A 83 6.63 1.89 1.10
C ILE A 83 7.27 2.68 2.25
N ALA A 84 7.07 4.01 2.28
CA ALA A 84 7.59 4.84 3.36
C ALA A 84 7.03 4.45 4.73
N ASP A 85 5.75 4.08 4.80
CA ASP A 85 5.12 3.59 6.04
C ASP A 85 5.70 2.23 6.47
N MET A 86 5.94 1.30 5.54
CA MET A 86 6.59 0.00 5.83
C MET A 86 8.04 0.18 6.28
N GLU A 87 8.81 1.05 5.63
CA GLU A 87 10.18 1.39 6.03
C GLU A 87 10.21 2.01 7.43
N TRP A 88 9.24 2.87 7.75
CA TRP A 88 9.09 3.45 9.08
C TRP A 88 8.76 2.39 10.14
N GLN A 89 7.87 1.44 9.83
CA GLN A 89 7.53 0.31 10.73
C GLN A 89 8.72 -0.66 10.92
N GLU A 90 9.52 -0.90 9.88
CA GLU A 90 10.76 -1.69 9.95
C GLU A 90 11.78 -0.99 10.87
N LEU A 91 11.92 0.33 10.76
CA LEU A 91 12.81 1.13 11.63
C LEU A 91 12.33 1.14 13.09
N ASN A 92 11.02 1.19 13.32
CA ASN A 92 10.42 1.12 14.65
C ASN A 92 10.52 -0.29 15.27
N GLY A 93 10.84 -1.30 14.46
CA GLY A 93 11.02 -2.69 14.89
C GLY A 93 9.71 -3.46 15.05
N GLU A 94 8.64 -3.02 14.38
CA GLU A 94 7.35 -3.73 14.32
C GLU A 94 7.27 -4.67 13.11
N MET A 95 8.02 -4.39 12.04
CA MET A 95 8.10 -5.22 10.84
C MET A 95 9.45 -5.93 10.75
N HIS A 96 9.41 -7.24 10.48
CA HIS A 96 10.61 -8.07 10.31
C HIS A 96 10.60 -8.75 8.95
N ARG A 97 11.74 -8.72 8.26
CA ARG A 97 11.92 -9.53 7.07
C ARG A 97 12.01 -11.01 7.44
N SER A 98 11.52 -11.87 6.56
CA SER A 98 11.49 -13.31 6.81
C SER A 98 12.89 -13.89 7.00
N GLU A 99 13.90 -13.36 6.32
CA GLU A 99 15.30 -13.80 6.46
C GLU A 99 15.86 -13.49 7.85
N ASP A 100 15.54 -12.33 8.41
CA ASP A 100 16.01 -11.93 9.74
C ASP A 100 15.37 -12.80 10.83
N VAL A 101 14.08 -13.15 10.67
CA VAL A 101 13.37 -14.08 11.57
C VAL A 101 13.95 -15.49 11.46
N GLN A 102 14.23 -15.97 10.24
CA GLN A 102 14.82 -17.28 10.03
C GLN A 102 16.19 -17.40 10.70
N ALA A 103 17.07 -16.42 10.52
CA ALA A 103 18.39 -16.42 11.14
C ALA A 103 18.30 -16.43 12.67
N MET A 104 17.37 -15.67 13.26
CA MET A 104 17.13 -15.70 14.72
C MET A 104 16.63 -17.07 15.19
N MET A 105 15.77 -17.73 14.41
CA MET A 105 15.27 -19.06 14.73
C MET A 105 16.38 -20.12 14.63
N GLU A 106 17.31 -19.96 13.69
CA GLU A 106 18.48 -20.83 13.54
C GLU A 106 19.45 -20.65 14.73
N ASP A 107 19.77 -19.40 15.10
CA ASP A 107 20.57 -19.07 16.29
C ASP A 107 19.93 -19.70 17.56
N PHE A 108 18.60 -19.62 17.70
CA PHE A 108 17.88 -20.22 18.81
C PHE A 108 17.96 -21.76 18.79
N ALA A 109 17.79 -22.38 17.62
CA ALA A 109 17.88 -23.83 17.48
C ALA A 109 19.28 -24.36 17.84
N ASP A 110 20.32 -23.63 17.47
CA ASP A 110 21.71 -23.96 17.83
C ASP A 110 21.98 -23.84 19.33
N GLU A 111 21.43 -22.81 19.98
CA GLU A 111 21.52 -22.65 21.44
C GLU A 111 20.81 -23.79 22.18
N VAL A 112 19.61 -24.17 21.73
CA VAL A 112 18.87 -25.33 22.26
C VAL A 112 19.70 -26.59 22.13
N ARG A 113 20.21 -26.87 20.94
CA ARG A 113 21.06 -28.05 20.67
C ARG A 113 22.27 -28.06 21.60
N THR A 114 22.98 -26.95 21.72
CA THR A 114 24.19 -26.83 22.54
C THR A 114 23.89 -27.06 24.02
N SER A 115 22.81 -26.46 24.52
CA SER A 115 22.34 -26.64 25.89
C SER A 115 22.06 -28.12 26.22
N PHE A 116 21.30 -28.81 25.38
CA PHE A 116 20.98 -30.23 25.60
C PHE A 116 22.20 -31.15 25.46
N LEU A 117 23.11 -30.89 24.53
CA LEU A 117 24.34 -31.68 24.38
C LEU A 117 25.29 -31.49 25.56
N SER A 118 25.26 -30.33 26.23
CA SER A 118 26.06 -30.08 27.42
C SER A 118 25.50 -30.74 28.70
N LEU A 119 24.20 -31.05 28.74
CA LEU A 119 23.51 -31.57 29.93
C LEU A 119 24.20 -32.83 30.49
N PRO A 120 24.49 -33.89 29.71
CA PRO A 120 25.12 -35.09 30.25
C PRO A 120 26.47 -34.82 30.89
N GLY A 121 27.27 -33.91 30.31
CA GLY A 121 28.57 -33.53 30.86
C GLY A 121 28.47 -32.80 32.20
N ARG A 122 27.41 -31.99 32.40
CA ARG A 122 27.20 -31.24 33.64
C ARG A 122 26.70 -32.12 34.79
N ILE A 123 25.81 -33.09 34.51
CA ILE A 123 25.18 -33.92 35.56
C ILE A 123 25.89 -35.25 35.80
N ALA A 124 26.85 -35.64 34.95
CA ALA A 124 27.48 -36.97 35.03
C ALA A 124 28.04 -37.30 36.42
N VAL A 125 28.68 -36.33 37.07
CA VAL A 125 29.29 -36.55 38.40
C VAL A 125 28.21 -36.70 39.47
N GLU A 126 27.20 -35.83 39.49
CA GLU A 126 26.10 -35.85 40.46
C GLU A 126 25.29 -37.15 40.35
N VAL A 127 24.88 -37.52 39.14
CA VAL A 127 24.14 -38.75 38.88
C VAL A 127 24.97 -40.00 39.17
N SER A 128 26.30 -39.97 38.97
CA SER A 128 27.17 -41.12 39.28
C SER A 128 27.33 -41.41 40.78
N GLN A 129 27.05 -40.43 41.64
CA GLN A 129 27.16 -40.56 43.09
C GLN A 129 25.83 -40.97 43.76
N GLU A 130 24.74 -40.93 43.02
CA GLU A 130 23.41 -41.28 43.51
C GLU A 130 23.15 -42.78 43.40
N SER A 131 22.71 -43.37 44.51
CA SER A 131 22.45 -44.81 44.61
C SER A 131 20.97 -45.16 44.35
N GLU A 132 20.07 -44.18 44.42
CA GLU A 132 18.63 -44.38 44.33
C GLU A 132 18.09 -43.84 42.99
N PRO A 133 17.41 -44.68 42.19
CA PRO A 133 16.91 -44.27 40.87
C PRO A 133 15.96 -43.06 40.89
N ALA A 134 15.21 -42.87 41.97
CA ALA A 134 14.32 -41.73 42.14
C ALA A 134 15.10 -40.41 42.21
N THR A 135 16.18 -40.39 42.99
CA THR A 135 17.06 -39.23 43.15
C THR A 135 17.76 -38.88 41.83
N CYS A 136 18.21 -39.89 41.07
CA CYS A 136 18.75 -39.69 39.72
C CYS A 136 17.75 -39.04 38.77
N ALA A 137 16.51 -39.52 38.77
CA ALA A 137 15.47 -38.93 37.93
C ALA A 137 15.17 -37.47 38.32
N ASP A 138 15.23 -37.15 39.61
CA ASP A 138 15.00 -35.79 40.12
C ASP A 138 16.13 -34.84 39.75
N SER A 139 17.40 -35.27 39.84
CA SER A 139 18.57 -34.48 39.43
C SER A 139 18.56 -34.19 37.92
N ILE A 140 18.25 -35.19 37.09
CA ILE A 140 18.07 -34.99 35.63
C ILE A 140 16.94 -34.00 35.35
N ARG A 141 15.78 -34.14 36.03
CA ARG A 141 14.63 -33.27 35.81
C ARG A 141 14.93 -31.83 36.22
N LYS A 142 15.61 -31.63 37.34
CA LYS A 142 16.02 -30.31 37.83
C LYS A 142 16.91 -29.60 36.81
N GLU A 143 17.90 -30.29 36.26
CA GLU A 143 18.79 -29.71 35.25
C GLU A 143 18.05 -29.42 33.93
N ALA A 144 17.17 -30.32 33.49
CA ALA A 144 16.35 -30.09 32.30
C ALA A 144 15.43 -28.85 32.48
N CYS A 145 14.82 -28.69 33.65
CA CYS A 145 14.03 -27.50 33.98
C CYS A 145 14.88 -26.22 33.98
N ALA A 146 16.10 -26.27 34.53
CA ALA A 146 17.02 -25.12 34.51
C ALA A 146 17.41 -24.70 33.09
N ILE A 147 17.64 -25.65 32.18
CA ILE A 147 17.88 -25.36 30.76
C ILE A 147 16.65 -24.70 30.12
N LEU A 148 15.45 -25.22 30.38
CA LEU A 148 14.22 -24.65 29.83
C LEU A 148 13.95 -23.24 30.37
N GLU A 149 14.31 -22.96 31.61
CA GLU A 149 14.21 -21.63 32.22
C GLU A 149 15.25 -20.65 31.63
N HIS A 150 16.45 -21.13 31.32
CA HIS A 150 17.43 -20.35 30.57
C HIS A 150 16.93 -20.05 29.14
N LEU A 151 16.39 -21.05 28.44
CA LEU A 151 15.86 -20.88 27.09
C LEU A 151 14.61 -20.00 27.05
N SER A 152 13.78 -19.98 28.09
CA SER A 152 12.62 -19.08 28.17
C SER A 152 13.02 -17.62 28.38
N THR A 153 14.24 -17.38 28.88
CA THR A 153 14.83 -16.05 28.99
C THR A 153 15.33 -15.53 27.64
N TYR A 154 15.39 -16.38 26.61
CA TYR A 154 15.70 -15.97 25.23
C TYR A 154 14.54 -15.14 24.67
N GLN A 155 14.55 -13.85 24.98
CA GLN A 155 13.56 -12.89 24.55
C GLN A 155 14.02 -12.14 23.30
N TYR A 156 13.03 -11.67 22.55
CA TYR A 156 13.22 -10.73 21.46
C TYR A 156 14.05 -9.52 21.93
N ASP A 157 15.17 -9.25 21.24
CA ASP A 157 16.01 -8.07 21.45
C ASP A 157 15.85 -7.09 20.27
N PRO A 158 15.09 -6.00 20.46
CA PRO A 158 14.87 -4.99 19.42
C PRO A 158 16.16 -4.30 18.96
N VAL A 159 17.20 -4.26 19.80
CA VAL A 159 18.48 -3.60 19.49
C VAL A 159 19.24 -4.42 18.46
N LYS A 160 19.39 -5.73 18.71
CA LYS A 160 20.02 -6.65 17.76
C LYS A 160 19.32 -6.67 16.40
N PHE A 161 17.99 -6.57 16.40
CA PHE A 161 17.24 -6.48 15.15
C PHE A 161 17.54 -5.18 14.40
N ARG A 162 17.48 -4.03 15.08
CA ARG A 162 17.80 -2.73 14.49
C ARG A 162 19.24 -2.66 13.95
N GLU A 163 20.19 -3.30 14.60
CA GLU A 163 21.58 -3.40 14.11
C GLU A 163 21.68 -4.19 12.81
N ARG A 164 20.95 -5.31 12.68
CA ARG A 164 20.87 -6.09 11.43
C ARG A 164 20.23 -5.27 10.30
N VAL A 165 19.13 -4.56 10.58
CA VAL A 165 18.47 -3.65 9.63
C VAL A 165 19.45 -2.56 9.16
N ARG A 166 20.15 -1.89 10.09
CA ARG A 166 21.14 -0.85 9.77
C ARG A 166 22.31 -1.38 8.94
N SER A 167 22.82 -2.57 9.29
CA SER A 167 23.91 -3.20 8.54
C SER A 167 23.51 -3.52 7.11
N ARG A 168 22.23 -3.85 6.86
CA ARG A 168 21.69 -4.05 5.53
C ARG A 168 21.49 -2.74 4.77
N LEU A 169 20.92 -1.72 5.42
CA LEU A 169 20.75 -0.40 4.80
C LEU A 169 22.09 0.17 4.33
N GLY A 170 23.13 0.11 5.18
CA GLY A 170 24.47 0.53 4.79
C GLY A 170 25.06 -0.28 3.62
N LYS A 171 24.77 -1.59 3.53
CA LYS A 171 25.19 -2.41 2.37
C LYS A 171 24.44 -2.06 1.08
N LYS A 172 23.17 -1.64 1.18
CA LYS A 172 22.35 -1.24 0.03
C LYS A 172 22.81 0.12 -0.51
N GLU A 173 23.07 1.08 0.37
CA GLU A 173 23.63 2.39 0.00
C GLU A 173 24.99 2.23 -0.72
N LEU A 174 25.87 1.38 -0.19
CA LEU A 174 27.17 1.07 -0.82
C LEU A 174 27.05 0.37 -2.18
N GLN A 175 25.96 -0.35 -2.45
CA GLN A 175 25.72 -0.98 -3.75
C GLN A 175 25.19 0.02 -4.78
N GLU A 176 24.28 0.89 -4.36
CA GLU A 176 23.75 1.96 -5.22
C GLU A 176 24.87 2.95 -5.61
N ASP A 177 25.73 3.35 -4.67
CA ASP A 177 26.88 4.22 -4.96
C ASP A 177 27.89 3.57 -5.93
N ALA A 178 28.05 2.24 -5.89
CA ALA A 178 28.96 1.50 -6.76
C ALA A 178 28.39 1.29 -8.19
N GLU A 179 27.07 1.10 -8.30
CA GLU A 179 26.39 0.98 -9.59
C GLU A 179 26.36 2.33 -10.34
N ASP A 180 26.19 3.44 -9.62
CA ASP A 180 26.24 4.80 -10.20
C ASP A 180 27.67 5.17 -10.68
N GLU A 181 28.73 4.67 -10.03
CA GLU A 181 30.12 4.87 -10.47
C GLU A 181 30.46 4.05 -11.73
N GLU A 182 29.95 2.81 -11.87
CA GLU A 182 30.17 1.98 -13.07
C GLU A 182 29.38 2.44 -14.30
N GLU A 183 28.23 3.10 -14.13
CA GLU A 183 27.44 3.67 -15.24
C GLU A 183 28.00 5.01 -15.76
N SER A 184 28.95 5.59 -15.02
CA SER A 184 29.60 6.88 -15.30
C SER A 184 30.94 6.78 -16.04
N GLU A 185 31.50 5.58 -16.21
CA GLU A 185 32.77 5.30 -16.94
C GLU A 185 32.54 4.80 -18.39
#